data_AF-A0A6C0JZ85-F1
#
_entry.id   AF-A0A6C0JZ85-F1
#
_cell.length_a   1.000
_cell.length_b   1.000
_cell.length_c   1.000
_cell.angle_alpha   90.00
_cell.angle_beta   90.00
_cell.angle_gamma   90.00
#
_symmetry.space_group_name_H-M   'P 1'
#
loop_
_entity.id
_entity.type
_entity.pdbx_description
1 polymer ?
#
loop_
_entity_poly.entity_id
_entity_poly.type
_entity_poly.pdbx_seq_one_letter_code
_entity_poly.pdbx_strand_id
1 'polypeptide(L)'
;MNFCVKCDNLYYLKLKDDLQNNLIYYCRHCGNETNEFDDKNVCILNTQIKRMDEKYTHVVNEYTKFDPTLPHIKTIKCPNQTCKGSTSQSDIIYLRYDDVNIKYVYMCTHCDTTWKTNDQ
;
A
#
# COMPACT_ATOMS: atom_id res chain seq x y z
N MET A 1 -13.70 -2.29 -4.47
CA MET A 1 -15.06 -2.62 -3.96
C MET A 1 -16.02 -1.66 -4.61
N ASN A 2 -17.13 -2.14 -5.19
CA ASN A 2 -18.07 -1.30 -5.92
C ASN A 2 -19.29 -1.00 -5.06
N PHE A 3 -19.72 0.26 -5.07
CA PHE A 3 -20.82 0.76 -4.25
C PHE A 3 -22.00 1.19 -5.11
N CYS A 4 -23.19 1.08 -4.54
CA CYS A 4 -24.42 1.39 -5.22
C CYS A 4 -24.63 2.90 -5.38
N VAL A 5 -24.75 3.35 -6.63
CA VAL A 5 -24.95 4.77 -6.99
C VAL A 5 -26.21 5.38 -6.34
N LYS A 6 -27.19 4.57 -5.95
CA LYS A 6 -28.46 5.07 -5.37
C LYS A 6 -28.43 5.24 -3.86
N CYS A 7 -27.67 4.42 -3.13
CA CYS A 7 -27.75 4.36 -1.67
C CYS A 7 -26.43 4.03 -0.98
N ASP A 8 -25.31 4.08 -1.70
CA ASP A 8 -23.94 3.87 -1.24
C ASP A 8 -23.69 2.55 -0.47
N ASN A 9 -24.60 1.59 -0.63
CA ASN A 9 -24.45 0.25 -0.08
C ASN A 9 -23.56 -0.60 -1.00
N LEU A 10 -22.84 -1.56 -0.42
CA LEU A 10 -21.97 -2.46 -1.17
C LEU A 10 -22.77 -3.28 -2.20
N TYR A 11 -22.25 -3.39 -3.43
CA TYR A 11 -22.78 -4.31 -4.42
C TYR A 11 -22.33 -5.75 -4.17
N TYR A 12 -23.25 -6.68 -4.43
CA TYR A 12 -23.00 -8.11 -4.42
C TYR A 12 -22.99 -8.64 -5.86
N LEU A 13 -22.37 -9.80 -6.06
CA LEU A 13 -22.33 -10.48 -7.35
C LEU A 13 -23.52 -11.43 -7.49
N LYS A 14 -24.18 -11.41 -8.66
CA LYS A 14 -25.28 -12.31 -9.05
C LYS A 14 -25.11 -12.72 -10.50
N LEU A 15 -25.57 -13.92 -10.84
CA LEU A 15 -25.72 -14.36 -12.24
C LEU A 15 -27.04 -13.83 -12.78
N LYS A 16 -27.00 -13.19 -13.96
CA LYS A 16 -28.20 -12.57 -14.55
C LYS A 16 -29.24 -13.60 -14.97
N ASP A 17 -28.80 -14.67 -15.63
CA ASP A 17 -29.63 -15.77 -16.10
C ASP A 17 -28.85 -17.10 -16.01
N ASP A 18 -29.55 -18.22 -15.83
CA ASP A 18 -28.92 -19.56 -15.81
C ASP A 18 -28.38 -20.01 -17.19
N LEU A 19 -28.84 -19.35 -18.26
CA LEU A 19 -28.48 -19.68 -19.65
C LEU A 19 -27.34 -18.81 -20.20
N GLN A 20 -27.07 -17.66 -19.58
CA GLN A 20 -26.02 -16.73 -20.00
C GLN A 20 -25.04 -16.51 -18.85
N ASN A 21 -23.75 -16.77 -19.08
CA ASN A 21 -22.66 -16.58 -18.12
C ASN A 21 -22.34 -15.08 -17.88
N ASN A 22 -23.36 -14.26 -17.65
CA ASN A 22 -23.26 -12.83 -17.43
C ASN A 22 -23.31 -12.54 -15.92
N LEU A 23 -22.18 -12.07 -15.39
CA LEU A 23 -22.04 -11.68 -13.98
C LEU A 23 -22.45 -10.21 -13.82
N ILE A 24 -23.34 -9.92 -12.86
CA ILE A 24 -23.86 -8.58 -12.59
C ILE A 24 -23.66 -8.17 -11.14
N TYR A 25 -23.56 -6.86 -10.93
CA TYR A 25 -23.62 -6.27 -9.59
C TYR A 25 -25.07 -5.99 -9.21
N TYR A 26 -25.48 -6.39 -8.00
CA TYR A 26 -26.81 -6.08 -7.46
C TYR A 26 -26.73 -5.56 -6.02
N CYS A 27 -27.57 -4.59 -5.69
CA CYS A 27 -27.68 -4.04 -4.34
C CYS A 27 -28.81 -4.71 -3.57
N ARG A 28 -28.50 -5.27 -2.40
CA ARG A 28 -29.50 -5.89 -1.51
C ARG A 28 -30.46 -4.89 -0.86
N HIS A 29 -30.04 -3.65 -0.70
CA HIS A 29 -30.83 -2.62 -0.02
C HIS A 29 -31.90 -2.02 -0.95
N CYS A 30 -31.52 -1.58 -2.15
CA CYS A 30 -32.44 -0.87 -3.06
C CYS A 30 -32.82 -1.65 -4.33
N GLY A 31 -32.27 -2.86 -4.54
CA GLY A 31 -32.55 -3.67 -5.73
C GLY A 31 -31.93 -3.16 -7.02
N ASN A 32 -31.02 -2.16 -6.96
CA ASN A 32 -30.34 -1.68 -8.16
C ASN A 32 -29.41 -2.74 -8.74
N GLU A 33 -29.48 -2.97 -10.04
CA GLU A 33 -28.60 -3.87 -10.78
C GLU A 33 -27.76 -3.06 -11.77
N THR A 34 -26.51 -3.47 -12.01
CA THR A 34 -25.59 -2.78 -12.93
C THR A 34 -24.79 -3.81 -13.73
N ASN A 35 -24.79 -3.65 -15.05
CA ASN A 35 -24.08 -4.52 -16.00
C ASN A 35 -22.66 -4.02 -16.33
N GLU A 36 -22.18 -2.98 -15.63
CA GLU A 36 -20.83 -2.45 -15.78
C GLU A 36 -19.84 -3.39 -15.08
N PHE A 37 -19.62 -4.54 -15.71
CA PHE A 37 -18.54 -5.45 -15.38
C PHE A 37 -17.44 -5.18 -16.39
N ASP A 38 -16.31 -4.62 -15.93
CA ASP A 38 -15.16 -4.37 -16.81
C ASP A 38 -14.48 -5.71 -17.10
N ASP A 39 -14.69 -6.24 -18.31
CA ASP A 39 -14.20 -7.56 -18.76
C ASP A 39 -12.67 -7.72 -18.67
N LYS A 40 -11.95 -6.62 -18.42
CA LYS A 40 -10.48 -6.58 -18.43
C LYS A 40 -9.82 -7.01 -17.12
N ASN A 41 -10.54 -7.10 -15.99
CA ASN A 41 -9.96 -7.49 -14.69
C ASN A 41 -10.93 -8.34 -13.84
N VAL A 42 -11.15 -9.60 -14.24
CA VAL A 42 -12.05 -10.52 -13.54
C VAL A 42 -11.36 -11.25 -12.38
N CYS A 43 -11.04 -10.52 -11.30
CA CYS A 43 -10.63 -11.12 -10.03
C CYS A 43 -11.68 -10.82 -8.96
N ILE A 44 -12.43 -11.84 -8.54
CA ILE A 44 -13.52 -11.71 -7.55
C ILE A 44 -12.99 -11.80 -6.12
N LEU A 45 -12.20 -12.83 -5.86
CA LEU A 45 -11.58 -13.11 -4.57
C LEU A 45 -10.13 -13.52 -4.81
N ASN A 46 -9.22 -12.81 -4.16
CA ASN A 46 -7.83 -13.19 -4.08
C ASN A 46 -7.49 -13.45 -2.61
N THR A 47 -7.15 -14.70 -2.28
CA THR A 47 -6.78 -15.08 -0.92
C THR A 47 -5.26 -15.20 -0.81
N GLN A 48 -4.64 -14.23 -0.14
CA GLN A 48 -3.20 -14.24 0.12
C GLN A 48 -2.91 -14.88 1.49
N ILE A 49 -2.52 -16.16 1.47
CA ILE A 49 -2.20 -16.94 2.68
C ILE A 49 -0.83 -16.54 3.24
N LYS A 50 0.15 -16.34 2.35
CA LYS A 50 1.45 -15.77 2.70
C LYS A 50 1.38 -14.28 2.48
N ARG A 51 1.17 -13.51 3.55
CA ARG A 51 1.34 -12.05 3.54
C ARG A 51 2.83 -11.75 3.32
N MET A 52 3.24 -11.67 2.07
CA MET A 52 4.47 -10.96 1.68
C MET A 52 4.18 -9.46 1.59
N ASP A 53 3.22 -8.96 2.38
CA ASP A 53 2.86 -7.55 2.39
C ASP A 53 4.13 -6.74 2.56
N GLU A 54 4.18 -5.65 1.81
CA GLU A 54 5.15 -4.59 1.96
C GLU A 54 4.97 -3.94 3.33
N LYS A 55 5.34 -4.65 4.41
CA LYS A 55 5.15 -4.26 5.81
C LYS A 55 5.61 -2.82 6.10
N TYR A 56 6.56 -2.30 5.32
CA TYR A 56 7.13 -0.97 5.50
C TYR A 56 6.23 0.19 5.05
N THR A 57 5.27 -0.02 4.11
CA THR A 57 4.41 1.08 3.61
C THR A 57 3.48 1.62 4.69
N HIS A 58 3.19 0.82 5.72
CA HIS A 58 2.46 1.26 6.92
C HIS A 58 3.36 1.80 8.04
N VAL A 59 4.68 1.65 7.92
CA VAL A 59 5.65 1.98 9.01
C VAL A 59 6.21 3.39 8.85
N VAL A 60 6.33 3.89 7.63
CA VAL A 60 6.90 5.21 7.35
C VAL A 60 5.85 6.11 6.70
N ASN A 61 5.68 7.32 7.23
CA ASN A 61 4.81 8.34 6.69
C ASN A 61 5.56 9.69 6.60
N GLU A 62 4.89 10.71 6.09
CA GLU A 62 5.45 12.06 5.91
C GLU A 62 5.89 12.74 7.22
N TYR A 63 5.33 12.31 8.37
CA TYR A 63 5.61 12.87 9.68
C TYR A 63 6.69 12.10 10.46
N THR A 64 7.08 10.90 10.02
CA THR A 64 8.10 10.08 10.69
C THR A 64 9.41 10.84 10.91
N LYS A 65 9.78 11.76 10.01
CA LYS A 65 10.98 12.60 10.14
C LYS A 65 10.96 13.60 11.30
N PHE A 66 9.79 13.91 11.84
CA PHE A 66 9.63 14.90 12.91
C PHE A 66 9.60 14.25 14.30
N ASP A 67 9.65 12.93 14.39
CA ASP A 67 9.66 12.22 15.67
C ASP A 67 11.10 12.19 16.26
N PRO A 68 11.37 12.93 17.35
CA PRO A 68 12.69 12.99 17.96
C PRO A 68 13.07 11.72 18.73
N THR A 69 12.12 10.78 18.93
CA THR A 69 12.34 9.53 19.66
C THR A 69 12.88 8.41 18.76
N LEU A 70 12.80 8.58 17.45
CA LEU A 70 13.32 7.62 16.49
C LEU A 70 14.84 7.69 16.42
N PRO A 71 15.52 6.57 16.13
CA PRO A 71 16.97 6.55 16.13
C PRO A 71 17.53 7.09 14.81
N HIS A 72 18.52 7.98 14.92
CA HIS A 72 19.19 8.65 13.79
C HIS A 72 20.60 8.11 13.55
N ILE A 73 20.96 7.92 12.29
CA ILE A 73 22.28 7.53 11.81
C ILE A 73 22.84 8.61 10.89
N LYS A 74 24.05 9.08 11.20
CA LYS A 74 24.77 10.10 10.41
C LYS A 74 25.89 9.53 9.54
N THR A 75 26.19 8.23 9.67
CA THR A 75 27.28 7.57 8.94
C THR A 75 26.86 7.12 7.53
N ILE A 76 25.56 6.91 7.30
CA ILE A 76 25.01 6.45 6.02
C ILE A 76 24.69 7.66 5.14
N LYS A 77 25.17 7.64 3.90
CA LYS A 77 24.85 8.66 2.89
C LYS A 77 23.49 8.39 2.27
N CYS A 78 22.76 9.46 1.99
CA CYS A 78 21.51 9.35 1.24
C CYS A 78 21.79 8.82 -0.19
N PRO A 79 21.05 7.81 -0.68
CA PRO A 79 21.22 7.29 -2.04
C PRO A 79 20.82 8.30 -3.12
N ASN A 80 19.97 9.27 -2.77
CA ASN A 80 19.62 10.37 -3.66
C ASN A 80 20.79 11.34 -3.81
N GLN A 81 21.43 11.33 -4.99
CA GLN A 81 22.61 12.15 -5.30
C GLN A 81 22.31 13.66 -5.28
N THR A 82 21.07 14.09 -5.49
CA THR A 82 20.69 15.52 -5.44
C THR A 82 20.43 16.00 -4.01
N CYS A 83 20.46 15.11 -3.02
CA CYS A 83 20.22 15.44 -1.63
C CYS A 83 21.48 15.94 -0.93
N LYS A 84 21.33 16.97 -0.08
CA LYS A 84 22.39 17.48 0.82
C LYS A 84 22.97 16.39 1.73
N GLY A 85 22.14 15.42 2.10
CA GLY A 85 22.53 14.25 2.90
C GLY A 85 23.36 13.20 2.15
N SER A 86 23.65 13.40 0.86
CA SER A 86 24.58 12.54 0.12
C SER A 86 26.04 12.98 0.29
N THR A 87 26.28 14.27 0.53
CA THR A 87 27.62 14.88 0.50
C THR A 87 28.20 15.17 1.89
N SER A 88 27.44 15.77 2.81
CA SER A 88 28.01 16.25 4.08
C SER A 88 27.08 16.22 5.29
N GLN A 89 25.76 16.31 5.10
CA GLN A 89 24.78 16.37 6.19
C GLN A 89 23.91 15.10 6.21
N SER A 90 24.53 13.95 6.40
CA SER A 90 23.80 12.70 6.55
C SER A 90 22.96 12.71 7.82
N ASP A 91 21.65 12.58 7.68
CA ASP A 91 20.71 12.36 8.78
C ASP A 91 19.61 11.40 8.33
N ILE A 92 19.75 10.15 8.77
CA ILE A 92 18.93 9.03 8.31
C ILE A 92 18.25 8.39 9.51
N ILE A 93 16.93 8.32 9.50
CA ILE A 93 16.16 7.55 10.47
C ILE A 93 16.11 6.10 10.00
N TYR A 94 16.27 5.15 10.91
CA TYR A 94 16.07 3.74 10.61
C TYR A 94 14.99 3.14 11.50
N LEU A 95 14.07 2.37 10.90
CA LEU A 95 13.01 1.67 11.61
C LEU A 95 13.03 0.20 11.26
N ARG A 96 12.89 -0.66 12.27
CA ARG A 96 12.72 -2.09 12.08
C ARG A 96 11.26 -2.37 11.77
N TYR A 97 10.99 -3.03 10.64
CA TYR A 97 9.61 -3.38 10.24
C TYR A 97 9.36 -4.90 10.23
N ASP A 98 10.41 -5.71 10.31
CA ASP A 98 10.30 -7.16 10.44
C ASP A 98 11.16 -7.63 11.61
N ASP A 99 10.50 -8.02 12.71
CA ASP A 99 11.19 -8.53 13.88
C ASP A 99 11.77 -9.93 13.68
N VAL A 100 11.19 -10.74 12.80
CA VAL A 100 11.66 -12.10 12.56
C VAL A 100 12.88 -12.10 11.65
N ASN A 101 12.79 -11.36 10.53
CA ASN A 101 13.83 -11.32 9.52
C ASN A 101 14.83 -10.16 9.73
N ILE A 102 14.66 -9.38 10.80
CA ILE A 102 15.51 -8.24 11.17
C ILE A 102 15.69 -7.25 10.00
N LYS A 103 14.58 -6.89 9.36
CA LYS A 103 14.60 -5.97 8.21
C LYS A 103 14.36 -4.53 8.65
N TYR A 104 15.13 -3.62 8.06
CA TYR A 104 15.06 -2.18 8.33
C TYR A 104 14.64 -1.39 7.08
N VAL A 105 13.93 -0.31 7.35
CA VAL A 105 13.70 0.78 6.40
C VAL A 105 14.48 1.99 6.88
N TYR A 106 15.14 2.66 5.93
CA TYR A 106 15.89 3.89 6.13
C TYR A 106 15.12 5.03 5.49
N MET A 107 15.08 6.19 6.14
CA MET A 107 14.43 7.41 5.65
C MET A 107 15.38 8.59 5.82
N CYS A 108 15.66 9.32 4.75
CA CYS A 108 16.41 10.57 4.84
C CYS A 108 15.53 11.73 5.30
N THR A 109 15.93 12.44 6.35
CA THR A 109 15.17 13.57 6.91
C THR A 109 15.19 14.83 6.03
N HIS A 110 16.08 14.88 5.03
CA HIS A 110 16.26 16.05 4.15
C HIS A 110 15.48 16.00 2.83
N CYS A 111 15.22 14.79 2.30
CA CYS A 111 14.61 14.63 0.98
C CYS A 111 13.55 13.53 0.94
N ASP A 112 13.17 12.99 2.10
CA ASP A 112 12.13 11.98 2.29
C ASP A 112 12.35 10.67 1.51
N THR A 113 13.56 10.48 0.95
CA THR A 113 13.90 9.25 0.24
C THR A 113 13.97 8.09 1.23
N THR A 114 13.24 7.02 0.92
CA THR A 114 13.18 5.80 1.73
C THR A 114 13.74 4.60 0.98
N TRP A 115 14.51 3.74 1.65
CA TRP A 115 15.06 2.51 1.06
C TRP A 115 15.24 1.40 2.10
N LYS A 116 15.45 0.15 1.67
CA LYS A 116 15.61 -1.02 2.56
C LYS A 116 17.04 -1.54 2.55
N THR A 117 17.37 -2.34 3.56
CA THR A 117 18.67 -3.04 3.66
C THR A 117 18.98 -3.96 2.47
N ASN A 118 17.95 -4.47 1.76
CA ASN A 118 18.10 -5.41 0.65
C ASN A 118 17.96 -4.76 -0.75
N ASP A 119 17.80 -3.44 -0.85
CA ASP A 119 17.67 -2.74 -2.13
C ASP A 119 19.02 -2.21 -2.67
N GLN A 120 20.12 -2.94 -2.41
CA GLN A 120 21.44 -2.71 -3.02
C GLN A 120 21.84 -3.87 -3.93
#